data_AF-A0A7G9FY88-F1
#
_entry.id   AF-A0A7G9FY88-F1
#
_cell.length_a   1.000
_cell.length_b   1.000
_cell.length_c   1.000
_cell.angle_alpha   90.00
_cell.angle_beta   90.00
_cell.angle_gamma   90.00
#
_symmetry.space_group_name_H-M   'P 1'
#
loop_
_entity.id
_entity.type
_entity.pdbx_description
1 polymer ?
#
loop_
_entity_poly.entity_id
_entity_poly.type
_entity_poly.pdbx_seq_one_letter_code
_entity_poly.pdbx_strand_id
1 'polypeptide(L)'
;MKPKMQSAIERITLNDATFTGEVIEPTFVNFFYGKNGAGKSTIARSLCDNTGIEWKNGKSASDYDVLTYNTEFIDANFANYGNLAGVFTVCETNIEVPKKIEALQADKSAVAEEYKKKSVAAESKQNT
;
A
#
# COMPACT_ATOMS: atom_id res chain seq x y z
N MET A 1 -18.02 -34.98 15.63
CA MET A 1 -17.40 -33.63 15.76
C MET A 1 -18.39 -32.61 15.19
N LYS A 2 -18.53 -31.43 15.80
CA LYS A 2 -19.34 -30.36 15.20
C LYS A 2 -18.60 -29.81 13.97
N PRO A 3 -19.28 -29.64 12.82
CA PRO A 3 -18.65 -29.05 11.65
C PRO A 3 -18.22 -27.61 11.97
N LYS A 4 -17.07 -27.20 11.44
CA LYS A 4 -16.61 -25.80 11.56
C LYS A 4 -17.61 -24.89 10.84
N MET A 5 -17.83 -23.71 11.41
CA MET A 5 -18.64 -22.67 10.78
C MET A 5 -18.04 -22.33 9.41
N GLN A 6 -18.89 -22.24 8.40
CA GLN A 6 -18.49 -21.98 7.02
C GLN A 6 -18.27 -20.48 6.80
N SER A 7 -17.34 -20.13 5.91
CA SER A 7 -17.11 -18.76 5.48
C SER A 7 -18.16 -18.31 4.46
N ALA A 8 -18.21 -17.00 4.17
CA ALA A 8 -18.95 -16.45 3.04
C ALA A 8 -18.26 -16.76 1.70
N ILE A 9 -16.94 -16.92 1.73
CA ILE A 9 -16.14 -17.42 0.61
C ILE A 9 -16.12 -18.95 0.73
N GLU A 10 -16.58 -19.66 -0.31
CA GLU A 10 -16.61 -21.13 -0.32
C GLU A 10 -15.32 -21.72 -0.89
N ARG A 11 -14.69 -21.02 -1.85
CA ARG A 11 -13.44 -21.46 -2.48
C ARG A 11 -12.53 -20.31 -2.83
N ILE A 12 -11.23 -20.55 -2.71
CA ILE A 12 -10.16 -19.67 -3.18
C ILE A 12 -9.26 -20.52 -4.08
N THR A 13 -9.15 -20.16 -5.35
CA THR A 13 -8.23 -20.77 -6.31
C THR A 13 -7.04 -19.84 -6.54
N LEU A 14 -5.86 -20.27 -6.09
CA LEU A 14 -4.62 -19.52 -6.18
C LEU A 14 -3.80 -19.98 -7.36
N ASN A 15 -3.55 -19.08 -8.31
CA ASN A 15 -2.76 -19.35 -9.50
C ASN A 15 -1.82 -18.18 -9.84
N ASP A 16 -1.28 -17.55 -8.80
CA ASP A 16 -0.40 -16.39 -8.91
C ASP A 16 0.83 -16.55 -8.01
N ALA A 17 1.92 -15.92 -8.41
CA ALA A 17 3.23 -15.90 -7.77
C ALA A 17 3.76 -17.29 -7.38
N THR A 18 3.58 -17.67 -6.12
CA THR A 18 4.09 -18.93 -5.53
C THR A 18 3.15 -20.12 -5.74
N PHE A 19 1.90 -19.88 -6.14
CA PHE A 19 0.87 -20.93 -6.26
C PHE A 19 0.62 -21.33 -7.71
N THR A 20 0.27 -22.59 -7.94
CA THR A 20 -0.07 -23.13 -9.27
C THR A 20 -1.32 -24.00 -9.18
N GLY A 21 -2.49 -23.37 -9.33
CA GLY A 21 -3.80 -24.05 -9.30
C GLY A 21 -4.22 -24.58 -7.93
N GLU A 22 -3.66 -24.04 -6.84
CA GLU A 22 -3.96 -24.50 -5.48
C GLU A 22 -5.37 -24.07 -5.05
N VAL A 23 -6.10 -24.96 -4.39
CA VAL A 23 -7.48 -24.70 -3.96
C VAL A 23 -7.59 -24.74 -2.44
N ILE A 24 -8.22 -23.72 -1.88
CA ILE A 24 -8.51 -23.61 -0.45
C ILE A 24 -10.01 -23.48 -0.25
N GLU A 25 -10.55 -24.27 0.68
CA GLU A 25 -11.94 -24.20 1.14
C GLU A 25 -11.94 -23.63 2.58
N PRO A 26 -12.04 -22.30 2.73
CA PRO A 26 -11.86 -21.66 4.03
C PRO A 26 -13.06 -21.90 4.96
N THR A 27 -12.78 -21.99 6.25
CA THR A 27 -13.80 -21.93 7.29
C THR A 27 -13.98 -20.49 7.77
N PHE A 28 -14.87 -20.24 8.74
CA PHE A 28 -15.10 -18.88 9.25
C PHE A 28 -13.83 -18.18 9.76
N VAL A 29 -12.86 -18.94 10.32
CA VAL A 29 -11.55 -18.42 10.75
C VAL A 29 -10.46 -19.33 10.21
N ASN A 30 -9.46 -18.74 9.56
CA ASN A 30 -8.34 -19.47 8.97
C ASN A 30 -7.01 -18.88 9.42
N PHE A 31 -6.01 -19.73 9.62
CA PHE A 31 -4.66 -19.35 9.95
C PHE A 31 -3.73 -19.82 8.84
N PHE A 32 -3.13 -18.88 8.11
CA PHE A 32 -2.13 -19.16 7.10
C PHE A 32 -0.76 -18.75 7.63
N TYR A 33 0.17 -19.70 7.73
CA TYR A 33 1.51 -19.47 8.26
C TYR A 33 2.56 -20.18 7.39
N GLY A 34 3.78 -19.66 7.42
CA GLY A 34 4.88 -20.16 6.60
C GLY A 34 6.04 -19.17 6.53
N LYS A 35 7.15 -19.61 5.93
CA LYS A 35 8.36 -18.80 5.76
C LYS A 35 8.10 -17.53 4.94
N ASN A 36 9.04 -16.60 4.97
CA ASN A 36 9.02 -15.45 4.06
C ASN A 36 9.07 -15.94 2.61
N GLY A 37 8.26 -15.35 1.74
CA GLY A 37 8.10 -15.79 0.35
C GLY A 37 7.17 -16.98 0.14
N ALA A 38 6.55 -17.56 1.16
CA ALA A 38 5.62 -18.69 1.02
C ALA A 38 4.22 -18.32 0.44
N GLY A 39 4.06 -17.13 -0.14
CA GLY A 39 2.79 -16.70 -0.77
C GLY A 39 1.71 -16.13 0.18
N LYS A 40 2.00 -15.87 1.47
CA LYS A 40 1.01 -15.30 2.40
C LYS A 40 0.40 -13.97 1.90
N SER A 41 1.24 -13.06 1.40
CA SER A 41 0.78 -11.80 0.82
C SER A 41 -0.01 -12.00 -0.48
N THR A 42 0.30 -13.05 -1.25
CA THR A 42 -0.47 -13.42 -2.44
C THR A 42 -1.89 -13.80 -2.09
N ILE A 43 -2.11 -14.60 -1.03
CA ILE A 43 -3.47 -14.92 -0.54
C ILE A 43 -4.22 -13.64 -0.17
N ALA A 44 -3.58 -12.72 0.57
CA ALA A 44 -4.19 -11.45 0.96
C ALA A 44 -4.58 -10.60 -0.27
N ARG A 45 -3.71 -10.55 -1.29
CA ARG A 45 -3.98 -9.83 -2.53
C ARG A 45 -5.10 -10.48 -3.34
N SER A 46 -5.14 -11.81 -3.47
CA SER A 46 -6.25 -12.51 -4.13
C SER A 46 -7.61 -12.23 -3.47
N LEU A 47 -7.65 -12.13 -2.13
CA LEU A 47 -8.86 -11.75 -1.40
C LEU A 47 -9.26 -10.29 -1.69
N CYS A 48 -8.31 -9.36 -1.62
CA CYS A 48 -8.53 -7.94 -1.89
C CYS A 48 -9.04 -7.70 -3.33
N ASP A 49 -8.40 -8.34 -4.31
CA ASP A 49 -8.68 -8.15 -5.73
C ASP A 49 -9.83 -9.05 -6.23
N ASN A 50 -10.45 -9.84 -5.33
CA ASN A 50 -11.49 -10.81 -5.65
C ASN A 50 -11.09 -11.77 -6.81
N THR A 51 -9.83 -12.21 -6.83
CA THR A 51 -9.28 -13.07 -7.88
C THR A 51 -9.33 -14.53 -7.45
N GLY A 52 -9.96 -15.39 -8.25
CA GLY A 52 -10.10 -16.82 -7.94
C GLY A 52 -11.01 -17.09 -6.74
N ILE A 53 -11.87 -16.13 -6.36
CA ILE A 53 -12.79 -16.25 -5.21
C ILE A 53 -14.15 -16.75 -5.70
N GLU A 54 -14.62 -17.84 -5.09
CA GLU A 54 -15.99 -18.29 -5.21
C GLU A 54 -16.74 -18.00 -3.92
N TRP A 55 -17.76 -17.16 -4.04
CA TRP A 55 -18.66 -16.80 -2.94
C TRP A 55 -19.76 -17.84 -2.80
N LYS A 56 -20.39 -17.85 -1.62
CA LYS A 56 -21.58 -18.65 -1.37
C LYS A 56 -22.64 -18.49 -2.45
N ASN A 57 -23.37 -19.55 -2.76
CA ASN A 57 -24.41 -19.52 -3.79
C ASN A 57 -25.36 -18.31 -3.65
N GLY A 58 -25.55 -17.57 -4.75
CA GLY A 58 -26.36 -16.36 -4.81
C GLY A 58 -25.69 -15.11 -4.20
N LYS A 59 -24.39 -15.18 -3.89
CA LYS A 59 -23.59 -14.06 -3.39
C LYS A 59 -22.41 -13.78 -4.31
N SER A 60 -21.89 -12.57 -4.16
CA SER A 60 -20.79 -12.01 -4.95
C SER A 60 -19.97 -11.05 -4.10
N ALA A 61 -18.86 -10.56 -4.64
CA ALA A 61 -18.05 -9.56 -3.95
C ALA A 61 -18.84 -8.28 -3.60
N SER A 62 -19.84 -7.89 -4.40
CA SER A 62 -20.65 -6.69 -4.12
C SER A 62 -21.62 -6.84 -2.93
N ASP A 63 -21.83 -8.06 -2.44
CA ASP A 63 -22.64 -8.31 -1.24
C ASP A 63 -21.85 -8.08 0.06
N TYR A 64 -20.55 -7.79 -0.01
CA TYR A 64 -19.66 -7.75 1.14
C TYR A 64 -18.65 -6.60 1.06
N ASP A 65 -18.28 -6.08 2.22
CA ASP A 65 -17.10 -5.23 2.37
C ASP A 65 -15.88 -6.12 2.65
N VAL A 66 -14.93 -6.16 1.72
CA VAL A 66 -13.68 -6.91 1.89
C VAL A 66 -12.61 -6.01 2.48
N LEU A 67 -12.28 -6.24 3.76
CA LEU A 67 -11.27 -5.46 4.48
C LEU A 67 -9.95 -6.23 4.55
N THR A 68 -8.92 -5.71 3.87
CA THR A 68 -7.58 -6.32 3.84
C THR A 68 -6.56 -5.44 4.54
N TYR A 69 -6.00 -5.94 5.66
CA TYR A 69 -4.96 -5.26 6.45
C TYR A 69 -3.58 -5.86 6.20
N ASN A 70 -3.08 -5.73 4.97
CA ASN A 70 -1.78 -6.24 4.53
C ASN A 70 -0.70 -5.15 4.53
N THR A 71 0.49 -5.48 4.01
CA THR A 71 1.60 -4.52 3.87
C THR A 71 1.21 -3.32 3.02
N GLU A 72 0.45 -3.53 1.95
CA GLU A 72 -0.03 -2.45 1.09
C GLU A 72 -0.96 -1.48 1.84
N PHE A 73 -1.84 -1.99 2.71
CA PHE A 73 -2.63 -1.14 3.59
C PHE A 73 -1.75 -0.30 4.52
N ILE A 74 -0.70 -0.91 5.09
CA ILE A 74 0.26 -0.19 5.94
C ILE A 74 0.97 0.89 5.12
N ASP A 75 1.52 0.55 3.96
CA ASP A 75 2.29 1.48 3.13
C ASP A 75 1.44 2.66 2.64
N ALA A 76 0.16 2.40 2.31
CA ALA A 76 -0.78 3.42 1.86
C ALA A 76 -1.25 4.37 2.98
N ASN A 77 -1.41 3.85 4.20
CA ASN A 77 -2.05 4.59 5.30
C ASN A 77 -1.08 5.06 6.39
N PHE A 78 0.13 4.51 6.44
CA PHE A 78 1.14 4.77 7.47
C PHE A 78 2.43 5.27 6.82
N ALA A 79 2.36 6.47 6.25
CA ALA A 79 3.56 7.18 5.82
C ALA A 79 4.33 7.71 7.05
N ASN A 80 5.65 7.48 7.08
CA ASN A 80 6.54 8.15 8.02
C ASN A 80 6.63 9.64 7.64
N TYR A 81 5.85 10.48 8.32
CA TYR A 81 5.95 11.92 8.16
C TYR A 81 7.26 12.39 8.82
N GLY A 82 8.22 12.84 8.01
CA GLY A 82 9.43 13.54 8.43
C GLY A 82 10.17 12.93 9.63
N ASN A 83 10.80 11.76 9.48
CA ASN A 83 11.85 11.21 10.36
C ASN A 83 11.61 11.23 11.89
N LEU A 84 10.38 11.47 12.35
CA LEU A 84 9.98 11.51 13.74
C LEU A 84 9.62 10.09 14.16
N ALA A 85 10.56 9.43 14.82
CA ALA A 85 10.35 8.10 15.37
C ALA A 85 9.09 8.07 16.27
N GLY A 86 8.07 7.32 15.86
CA GLY A 86 6.86 7.08 16.65
C GLY A 86 5.64 7.93 16.29
N VAL A 87 5.71 8.84 15.30
CA VAL A 87 4.53 9.59 14.82
C VAL A 87 3.97 8.94 13.56
N PHE A 88 2.85 8.24 13.69
CA PHE A 88 2.09 7.68 12.57
C PHE A 88 0.92 8.60 12.26
N THR A 89 0.90 9.18 11.04
CA THR A 89 -0.27 9.91 10.56
C THR A 89 -1.19 8.90 9.88
N VAL A 90 -2.34 8.61 10.47
CA VAL A 90 -3.34 7.68 9.91
C VAL A 90 -4.37 8.50 9.15
N CYS A 91 -4.10 8.74 7.87
CA CYS A 91 -5.07 9.23 6.89
C CYS A 91 -4.53 8.91 5.50
N GLU A 92 -5.41 8.50 4.58
CA GLU A 92 -5.17 8.52 3.13
C GLU A 92 -5.09 9.99 2.63
N THR A 93 -4.43 10.87 3.39
CA THR A 93 -4.04 12.20 2.95
C THR A 93 -2.88 12.04 2.00
N ASN A 94 -3.22 11.66 0.77
CA ASN A 94 -2.56 11.98 -0.47
C ASN A 94 -1.06 12.30 -0.27
N ILE A 95 -0.27 11.26 0.03
CA ILE A 95 1.18 11.36 0.33
C ILE A 95 1.92 12.12 -0.79
N GLU A 96 1.34 12.15 -1.98
CA GLU A 96 1.79 12.93 -3.13
C GLU A 96 1.78 14.45 -2.89
N VAL A 97 0.80 14.99 -2.17
CA VAL A 97 0.68 16.44 -1.95
C VAL A 97 1.83 16.98 -1.10
N PRO A 98 2.16 16.41 0.08
CA PRO A 98 3.35 16.80 0.85
C PRO A 98 4.66 16.60 0.07
N LYS A 99 4.83 15.47 -0.64
CA LYS A 99 6.02 15.22 -1.48
C LYS A 99 6.18 16.29 -2.56
N LYS A 100 5.08 16.71 -3.18
CA LYS A 100 5.09 17.78 -4.19
C LYS A 100 5.42 19.13 -3.58
N ILE A 101 4.98 19.42 -2.36
CA ILE A 101 5.35 20.63 -1.63
C ILE A 101 6.85 20.63 -1.33
N GLU A 102 7.41 19.52 -0.83
CA GLU A 102 8.84 19.40 -0.55
C GLU A 102 9.68 19.57 -1.81
N ALA A 103 9.31 18.93 -2.92
CA ALA A 103 9.99 19.08 -4.20
C ALA A 103 9.97 20.54 -4.69
N LEU A 104 8.80 21.21 -4.64
CA LEU A 104 8.68 22.61 -5.06
C LEU A 104 9.47 23.57 -4.13
N GLN A 105 9.58 23.26 -2.85
CA GLN A 105 10.42 24.03 -1.92
C GLN A 105 11.90 23.86 -2.22
N ALA A 106 12.35 22.63 -2.51
CA ALA A 106 13.72 22.34 -2.92
C ALA A 106 14.08 23.10 -4.22
N ASP A 107 13.21 23.03 -5.23
CA ASP A 107 13.40 23.75 -6.49
C ASP A 107 13.46 25.27 -6.27
N LYS A 108 12.54 25.83 -5.47
CA LYS A 108 12.54 27.26 -5.13
C LYS A 108 13.85 27.68 -4.46
N SER A 109 14.39 26.86 -3.56
CA SER A 109 15.65 27.15 -2.87
C SER A 109 16.86 27.10 -3.81
N ALA A 110 16.89 26.14 -4.74
CA ALA A 110 17.95 26.05 -5.75
C ALA A 110 17.95 27.26 -6.70
N VAL A 111 16.77 27.67 -7.16
CA VAL A 111 16.62 28.87 -8.01
C VAL A 111 17.04 30.13 -7.26
N ALA A 112 16.64 30.30 -6.00
CA ALA A 112 17.02 31.46 -5.19
C ALA A 112 18.55 31.57 -4.99
N GLU A 113 19.23 30.44 -4.78
CA GLU A 113 20.69 30.39 -4.68
C GLU A 113 21.38 30.75 -6.01
N GLU A 114 20.82 30.32 -7.15
CA GLU A 114 21.34 30.68 -8.46
C GLU A 114 21.17 32.19 -8.76
N TYR A 115 20.03 32.77 -8.38
CA TYR A 115 19.78 34.21 -8.48
C TYR A 115 20.76 35.03 -7.63
N LYS A 116 21.00 34.63 -6.37
CA LYS A 116 22.00 35.27 -5.51
C LYS A 116 23.41 35.23 -6.11
N LYS A 117 23.82 34.09 -6.68
CA LYS A 117 25.14 33.98 -7.32
C LYS A 117 25.26 34.89 -8.54
N LYS A 118 24.22 35.00 -9.35
CA LYS A 118 24.21 35.89 -10.53
C LYS A 118 24.17 37.37 -10.15
N SER A 119 23.45 37.78 -9.09
CA SER A 119 23.42 39.18 -8.64
C SER A 119 24.79 39.62 -8.08
N VAL A 120 25.44 38.79 -7.27
CA VAL A 120 26.79 39.05 -6.75
C VAL A 120 27.84 39.11 -7.88
N ALA A 121 27.71 38.26 -8.90
CA ALA A 121 28.58 38.29 -10.07
C ALA A 121 28.34 39.50 -11.01
N ALA A 122 27.14 40.09 -10.98
CA ALA A 122 26.82 41.30 -11.74
C ALA A 122 27.35 42.57 -11.04
N GLU A 123 27.21 42.66 -9.72
CA GLU A 123 27.71 43.79 -8.91
C GLU A 123 29.25 43.90 -8.94
N SER A 124 29.95 42.77 -8.98
CA SER A 124 31.42 42.72 -9.09
C SER A 124 31.96 43.17 -10.45
N LYS A 125 31.15 43.13 -11.52
CA LYS A 125 31.53 43.61 -12.86
C LYS A 125 31.26 45.10 -13.10
N GLN A 126 30.43 45.75 -12.27
CA GLN A 126 30.18 47.20 -12.37
C GLN A 126 31.19 48.06 -11.61
N ASN A 127 32.00 47.44 -10.72
CA ASN A 127 32.99 48.12 -9.89
C ASN A 127 34.45 47.92 -10.38
N THR A 128 34.66 47.49 -11.62
CA THR A 128 35.97 47.43 -12.30
C THR A 128 35.90 48.20 -13.61
#